data_AF-A0A2N6NXM2-F1
#
_entry.id   AF-A0A2N6NXM2-F1
#
_cell.length_a   1.000
_cell.length_b   1.000
_cell.length_c   1.000
_cell.angle_alpha   90.00
_cell.angle_beta   90.00
_cell.angle_gamma   90.00
#
_symmetry.space_group_name_H-M   'P 1'
#
loop_
_entity.id
_entity.type
_entity.pdbx_description
1 polymer ?
#
loop_
_entity_poly.entity_id
_entity_poly.type
_entity_poly.pdbx_seq_one_letter_code
_entity_poly.pdbx_strand_id
1 'polypeptide(L)'
;MPCPSSLFLEMLRVTELRRLAMTGVGYDRAIAPVVRDVLNCIASFVPETWDEPYGVPDQAEFVLMARVFKCSVALYAVLSLPPPPSVSRFEVLESWAIIRAELRQELMQLMREALGVLRSKAALCWPVAVAGVAVADGSDEDRELVLSTFRDSEGEPMECFYVPKHYIEKLRGFWASGKRGWEDCWDEPFAPMA
;
A
#
# COMPACT_ATOMS: atom_id res chain seq x y z
N MET A 1 -6.71 -4.49 -14.27
CA MET A 1 -5.29 -4.76 -14.57
C MET A 1 -4.73 -5.59 -13.46
N PRO A 2 -3.99 -6.68 -13.75
CA PRO A 2 -3.44 -7.54 -12.71
C PRO A 2 -2.25 -6.86 -12.01
N CYS A 3 -2.08 -7.15 -10.71
CA CYS A 3 -0.83 -6.89 -10.01
C CYS A 3 0.28 -7.78 -10.60
N PRO A 4 1.51 -7.28 -10.83
CA PRO A 4 2.65 -8.10 -11.22
C PRO A 4 2.84 -9.29 -10.27
N SER A 5 3.05 -10.49 -10.80
CA SER A 5 3.09 -11.74 -10.02
C SER A 5 4.17 -11.70 -8.93
N SER A 6 5.35 -11.16 -9.25
CA SER A 6 6.46 -11.01 -8.30
C SER A 6 6.11 -10.09 -7.13
N LEU A 7 5.45 -8.96 -7.39
CA LEU A 7 5.00 -8.04 -6.35
C LEU A 7 3.89 -8.64 -5.50
N PHE A 8 2.97 -9.38 -6.11
CA PHE A 8 1.91 -10.09 -5.39
C PHE A 8 2.49 -11.13 -4.42
N LEU A 9 3.53 -11.87 -4.81
CA LEU A 9 4.23 -12.78 -3.91
C LEU A 9 4.85 -12.04 -2.72
N GLU A 10 5.46 -10.88 -2.95
CA GLU A 10 6.02 -10.06 -1.86
C GLU A 10 4.93 -9.51 -0.92
N MET A 11 3.75 -9.14 -1.44
CA MET A 11 2.59 -8.79 -0.60
C MET A 11 2.23 -9.93 0.36
N LEU A 12 2.13 -11.17 -0.15
CA LEU A 12 1.82 -12.34 0.67
C LEU A 12 2.90 -12.61 1.72
N ARG A 13 4.18 -12.45 1.35
CA ARG A 13 5.31 -12.61 2.29
C ARG A 13 5.25 -11.57 3.41
N VAL A 14 4.93 -10.31 3.11
CA VAL A 14 4.72 -9.28 4.13
C VAL A 14 3.54 -9.63 5.03
N THR A 15 2.41 -10.08 4.47
CA THR A 15 1.25 -10.51 5.27
C THR A 15 1.61 -11.63 6.25
N GLU A 16 2.36 -12.63 5.81
CA GLU A 16 2.80 -13.73 6.67
C GLU A 16 3.78 -13.26 7.75
N LEU A 17 4.73 -12.37 7.41
CA LEU A 17 5.65 -11.80 8.39
C LEU A 17 4.92 -10.99 9.47
N ARG A 18 3.86 -10.26 9.13
CA ARG A 18 3.03 -9.55 10.12
C ARG A 18 2.37 -10.52 11.08
N ARG A 19 1.79 -11.61 10.55
CA ARG A 19 1.20 -12.67 11.37
C ARG A 19 2.23 -13.26 12.33
N LEU A 20 3.45 -13.51 11.85
CA LEU A 20 4.56 -13.99 12.69
C LEU A 20 4.96 -12.94 13.75
N ALA A 21 4.99 -11.65 13.41
CA ALA A 21 5.27 -10.57 14.35
C ALA A 21 4.29 -10.56 15.53
N MET A 22 3.01 -10.83 15.27
CA MET A 22 1.97 -10.92 16.31
C MET A 22 2.16 -12.12 17.25
N THR A 23 2.90 -13.16 16.83
CA THR A 23 3.17 -14.36 17.66
C THR A 23 4.36 -14.20 18.62
N GLY A 24 4.98 -13.01 18.66
CA GLY A 24 6.07 -12.70 19.59
C GLY A 24 7.45 -13.24 19.17
N VAL A 25 7.61 -13.64 17.91
CA VAL A 25 8.93 -14.03 17.35
C VAL A 25 9.87 -12.80 17.38
N GLY A 26 11.13 -13.03 17.73
CA GLY A 26 12.12 -11.95 17.83
C GLY A 26 12.34 -11.20 16.51
N TYR A 27 12.01 -9.90 16.50
CA TYR A 27 12.05 -9.05 15.31
C TYR A 27 13.42 -9.06 14.63
N ASP A 28 14.50 -8.81 15.36
CA ASP A 28 15.84 -8.64 14.79
C ASP A 28 16.39 -9.90 14.12
N ARG A 29 16.02 -11.08 14.64
CA ARG A 29 16.55 -12.36 14.15
C ARG A 29 15.69 -12.98 13.06
N ALA A 30 14.38 -12.82 13.14
CA ALA A 30 13.45 -13.55 12.26
C ALA A 30 12.71 -12.65 11.27
N ILE A 31 12.46 -11.38 11.61
CA ILE A 31 11.61 -10.48 10.81
C ILE A 31 12.47 -9.51 10.01
N ALA A 32 13.39 -8.79 10.66
CA ALA A 32 14.20 -7.76 10.04
C ALA A 32 15.02 -8.23 8.81
N PRO A 33 15.64 -9.44 8.80
CA PRO A 33 16.35 -9.93 7.63
C PRO A 33 15.39 -10.15 6.45
N VAL A 34 14.25 -10.80 6.70
CA VAL A 34 13.28 -11.13 5.65
C VAL A 34 12.60 -9.88 5.10
N VAL A 35 12.29 -8.89 5.96
CA VAL A 35 11.78 -7.58 5.50
C VAL A 35 12.78 -6.89 4.57
N ARG A 36 14.08 -6.99 4.88
CA ARG A 36 15.13 -6.42 4.03
C ARG A 36 15.19 -7.13 2.68
N ASP A 37 15.08 -8.44 2.68
CA ASP A 37 15.04 -9.24 1.45
C ASP A 37 13.82 -8.90 0.59
N VAL A 38 12.63 -8.79 1.21
CA VAL A 38 11.40 -8.35 0.55
C VAL A 38 11.58 -6.97 -0.09
N LEU A 39 12.10 -5.99 0.65
CA LEU A 39 12.33 -4.63 0.14
C LEU A 39 13.35 -4.63 -1.01
N ASN A 40 14.39 -5.46 -0.94
CA ASN A 40 15.36 -5.62 -2.04
C ASN A 40 14.71 -6.24 -3.29
N CYS A 41 13.88 -7.27 -3.11
CA CYS A 41 13.13 -7.88 -4.21
C CYS A 41 12.20 -6.86 -4.89
N ILE A 42 11.45 -6.09 -4.11
CA ILE A 42 10.57 -5.03 -4.63
C ILE A 42 11.40 -3.96 -5.36
N ALA A 43 12.52 -3.52 -4.78
CA ALA A 43 13.39 -2.51 -5.39
C ALA A 43 13.94 -2.96 -6.75
N SER A 44 14.28 -4.25 -6.87
CA SER A 44 14.82 -4.86 -8.09
C SER A 44 13.79 -5.05 -9.22
N PHE A 45 12.49 -5.01 -8.91
CA PHE A 45 11.45 -5.07 -9.92
C PHE A 45 11.47 -3.81 -10.80
N VAL A 46 11.56 -3.97 -12.12
CA VAL A 46 11.60 -2.85 -13.09
C VAL A 46 10.29 -2.82 -13.87
N PRO A 47 9.36 -1.88 -13.58
CA PRO A 47 8.07 -1.79 -14.25
C PRO A 47 8.15 -1.66 -15.78
N GLU A 48 9.19 -1.00 -16.29
CA GLU A 48 9.37 -0.70 -17.71
C GLU A 48 9.73 -1.94 -18.54
N THR A 49 10.28 -2.97 -17.90
CA THR A 49 10.64 -4.25 -18.53
C THR A 49 9.83 -5.39 -17.91
N TRP A 50 8.68 -5.07 -17.30
CA TRP A 50 7.79 -6.06 -16.74
C TRP A 50 7.19 -6.93 -17.85
N ASP A 51 7.26 -8.23 -17.65
CA ASP A 51 6.62 -9.22 -18.50
C ASP A 51 6.05 -10.35 -17.64
N GLU A 52 5.08 -11.09 -18.18
CA GLU A 52 4.39 -12.19 -17.51
C GLU A 52 4.19 -13.34 -18.50
N PRO A 53 4.11 -14.60 -18.03
CA PRO A 53 3.86 -15.75 -18.92
C PRO A 53 2.56 -15.66 -19.73
N TYR A 54 1.58 -14.87 -19.24
CA TYR A 54 0.31 -14.59 -19.91
C TYR A 54 0.34 -13.34 -20.81
N GLY A 55 1.49 -12.67 -20.91
CA GLY A 55 1.71 -11.43 -21.63
C GLY A 55 1.20 -10.19 -20.88
N VAL A 56 1.89 -9.07 -21.08
CA VAL A 56 1.47 -7.75 -20.60
C VAL A 56 1.11 -6.90 -21.82
N PRO A 57 -0.10 -6.32 -21.89
CA PRO A 57 -0.46 -5.40 -22.96
C PRO A 57 0.51 -4.21 -23.05
N ASP A 58 0.93 -3.87 -24.27
CA ASP A 58 1.80 -2.72 -24.56
C ASP A 58 1.01 -1.41 -24.50
N GLN A 59 0.59 -1.03 -23.30
CA GLN A 59 -0.12 0.22 -23.01
C GLN A 59 0.49 0.87 -21.78
N ALA A 60 0.72 2.18 -21.85
CA ALA A 60 1.37 2.95 -20.77
C ALA A 60 0.65 2.81 -19.41
N GLU A 61 -0.66 2.59 -19.42
CA GLU A 61 -1.47 2.37 -18.22
C GLU A 61 -1.06 1.11 -17.43
N PHE A 62 -0.55 0.07 -18.09
CA PHE A 62 -0.04 -1.14 -17.42
C PHE A 62 1.28 -0.87 -16.70
N VAL A 63 2.20 -0.11 -17.32
CA VAL A 63 3.47 0.30 -16.69
C VAL A 63 3.19 1.22 -15.49
N LEU A 64 2.26 2.17 -15.65
CA LEU A 64 1.83 3.04 -14.55
C LEU A 64 1.27 2.21 -13.38
N MET A 65 0.43 1.22 -13.69
CA MET A 65 -0.14 0.34 -12.67
C MET A 65 0.95 -0.50 -11.97
N ALA A 66 1.94 -1.01 -12.72
CA ALA A 66 3.07 -1.72 -12.15
C ALA A 66 3.92 -0.84 -11.21
N ARG A 67 4.10 0.46 -11.54
CA ARG A 67 4.74 1.44 -10.64
C ARG A 67 3.93 1.67 -9.36
N VAL A 68 2.62 1.87 -9.49
CA VAL A 68 1.72 2.03 -8.33
C VAL A 68 1.78 0.80 -7.42
N PHE A 69 1.70 -0.41 -7.98
CA PHE A 69 1.84 -1.64 -7.19
C PHE A 69 3.22 -1.71 -6.53
N LYS A 70 4.32 -1.49 -7.26
CA LYS A 70 5.68 -1.51 -6.70
C LYS A 70 5.80 -0.60 -5.46
N CYS A 71 5.36 0.65 -5.60
CA CYS A 71 5.40 1.63 -4.52
C CYS A 71 4.47 1.22 -3.35
N SER A 72 3.27 0.74 -3.66
CA SER A 72 2.29 0.28 -2.65
C SER A 72 2.79 -0.91 -1.85
N VAL A 73 3.43 -1.91 -2.48
CA VAL A 73 3.98 -3.09 -1.76
C VAL A 73 5.15 -2.69 -0.87
N ALA A 74 6.04 -1.81 -1.35
CA ALA A 74 7.13 -1.29 -0.52
C ALA A 74 6.58 -0.53 0.70
N LEU A 75 5.61 0.36 0.49
CA LEU A 75 5.01 1.14 1.56
C LEU A 75 4.22 0.25 2.54
N TYR A 76 3.55 -0.77 2.04
CA TYR A 76 2.87 -1.77 2.86
C TYR A 76 3.84 -2.49 3.81
N ALA A 77 5.00 -2.94 3.32
CA ALA A 77 6.05 -3.53 4.15
C ALA A 77 6.51 -2.55 5.24
N VAL A 78 6.73 -1.29 4.87
CA VAL A 78 7.20 -0.22 5.79
C VAL A 78 6.17 0.12 6.87
N LEU A 79 4.88 0.19 6.51
CA LEU A 79 3.80 0.53 7.43
C LEU A 79 3.43 -0.61 8.37
N SER A 80 3.55 -1.84 7.91
CA SER A 80 3.04 -3.01 8.64
C SER A 80 4.09 -3.76 9.45
N LEU A 81 5.38 -3.58 9.13
CA LEU A 81 6.49 -4.21 9.84
C LEU A 81 7.53 -3.18 10.33
N PRO A 82 7.11 -2.11 11.04
CA PRO A 82 8.03 -1.09 11.51
C PRO A 82 9.06 -1.68 12.52
N PRO A 83 10.31 -1.19 12.52
CA PRO A 83 11.29 -1.54 13.53
C PRO A 83 10.76 -1.20 14.93
N PRO A 84 10.75 -2.14 15.90
CA PRO A 84 10.22 -1.85 17.22
C PRO A 84 11.12 -0.84 17.94
N PRO A 85 10.56 0.24 18.54
CA PRO A 85 11.36 1.24 19.24
C PRO A 85 12.16 0.69 20.42
N SER A 86 11.70 -0.42 21.03
CA SER A 86 12.36 -1.06 22.17
C SER A 86 13.70 -1.73 21.82
N VAL A 87 13.94 -2.04 20.55
CA VAL A 87 15.15 -2.76 20.09
C VAL A 87 15.91 -2.00 19.01
N SER A 88 15.30 -0.97 18.42
CA SER A 88 15.88 -0.22 17.31
C SER A 88 16.61 1.04 17.79
N ARG A 89 17.76 1.32 17.15
CA ARG A 89 18.47 2.59 17.36
C ARG A 89 17.72 3.76 16.74
N PHE A 90 17.96 4.97 17.24
CA PHE A 90 17.31 6.18 16.75
C PHE A 90 17.51 6.38 15.24
N GLU A 91 18.73 6.16 14.73
CA GLU A 91 19.04 6.34 13.31
C GLU A 91 18.27 5.37 12.41
N VAL A 92 17.96 4.17 12.92
CA VAL A 92 17.14 3.18 12.18
C VAL A 92 15.69 3.65 12.10
N LEU A 93 15.14 4.16 13.21
CA LEU A 93 13.77 4.67 13.25
C LEU A 93 13.62 5.93 12.38
N GLU A 94 14.61 6.82 12.41
CA GLU A 94 14.65 8.01 11.56
C GLU A 94 14.72 7.65 10.07
N SER A 95 15.64 6.76 9.69
CA SER A 95 15.74 6.26 8.31
C SER A 95 14.43 5.63 7.84
N TRP A 96 13.77 4.85 8.71
CA TRP A 96 12.47 4.24 8.39
C TRP A 96 11.36 5.28 8.17
N ALA A 97 11.35 6.34 8.99
CA ALA A 97 10.39 7.42 8.86
C ALA A 97 10.59 8.20 7.55
N ILE A 98 11.84 8.43 7.13
CA ILE A 98 12.19 9.06 5.86
C ILE A 98 11.70 8.20 4.69
N ILE A 99 12.05 6.91 4.66
CA ILE A 99 11.63 5.97 3.60
C ILE A 99 10.10 5.95 3.48
N ARG A 100 9.38 5.89 4.61
CA ARG A 100 7.92 5.94 4.61
C ARG A 100 7.38 7.23 3.99
N ALA A 101 7.99 8.37 4.30
CA ALA A 101 7.56 9.67 3.78
C ALA A 101 7.78 9.78 2.26
N GLU A 102 8.94 9.32 1.77
CA GLU A 102 9.27 9.28 0.34
C GLU A 102 8.31 8.39 -0.44
N LEU A 103 8.11 7.14 0.02
CA LEU A 103 7.18 6.20 -0.59
C LEU A 103 5.73 6.71 -0.58
N ARG A 104 5.31 7.39 0.50
CA ARG A 104 3.99 8.03 0.53
C ARG A 104 3.87 9.09 -0.55
N GLN A 105 4.84 9.99 -0.66
CA GLN A 105 4.80 11.05 -1.67
C GLN A 105 4.78 10.48 -3.09
N GLU A 106 5.61 9.47 -3.35
CA GLU A 106 5.65 8.76 -4.63
C GLU A 106 4.30 8.09 -4.93
N LEU A 107 3.72 7.34 -3.98
CA LEU A 107 2.44 6.67 -4.17
C LEU A 107 1.32 7.68 -4.46
N MET A 108 1.27 8.79 -3.72
CA MET A 108 0.26 9.83 -3.96
C MET A 108 0.41 10.44 -5.35
N GLN A 109 1.65 10.67 -5.82
CA GLN A 109 1.88 11.17 -7.16
C GLN A 109 1.43 10.17 -8.25
N LEU A 110 1.79 8.90 -8.10
CA LEU A 110 1.40 7.83 -9.01
C LEU A 110 -0.13 7.62 -9.03
N MET A 111 -0.79 7.74 -7.89
CA MET A 111 -2.25 7.65 -7.80
C MET A 111 -2.95 8.81 -8.51
N ARG A 112 -2.44 10.06 -8.40
CA ARG A 112 -2.99 11.19 -9.17
C ARG A 112 -2.93 10.93 -10.67
N GLU A 113 -1.80 10.41 -11.15
CA GLU A 113 -1.62 10.06 -12.56
C GLU A 113 -2.55 8.91 -12.97
N ALA A 114 -2.62 7.85 -12.16
CA ALA A 114 -3.46 6.69 -12.43
C ALA A 114 -4.95 7.04 -12.48
N LEU A 115 -5.44 7.90 -11.58
CA LEU A 115 -6.84 8.36 -11.59
C LEU A 115 -7.18 9.17 -12.84
N GLY A 116 -6.21 9.85 -13.46
CA GLY A 116 -6.41 10.59 -14.71
C GLY A 116 -6.41 9.72 -15.97
N VAL A 117 -5.85 8.52 -15.91
CA VAL A 117 -5.67 7.63 -17.08
C VAL A 117 -6.61 6.41 -17.04
N LEU A 118 -6.81 5.83 -15.86
CA LEU A 118 -7.54 4.57 -15.73
C LEU A 118 -9.04 4.74 -15.93
N ARG A 119 -9.60 3.96 -16.86
CA ARG A 119 -11.05 3.88 -17.09
C ARG A 119 -11.80 3.20 -15.94
N SER A 120 -11.15 2.24 -15.28
CA SER A 120 -11.69 1.52 -14.12
C SER A 120 -10.73 1.63 -12.95
N LYS A 121 -11.26 2.03 -11.80
CA LYS A 121 -10.52 2.19 -10.53
C LYS A 121 -10.38 0.88 -9.75
N ALA A 122 -10.96 -0.23 -10.25
CA ALA A 122 -10.95 -1.51 -9.55
C ALA A 122 -9.53 -1.99 -9.20
N ALA A 123 -8.56 -1.80 -10.11
CA ALA A 123 -7.17 -2.21 -9.86
C ALA A 123 -6.46 -1.38 -8.76
N LEU A 124 -6.99 -0.21 -8.40
CA LEU A 124 -6.44 0.65 -7.35
C LEU A 124 -6.92 0.26 -5.95
N CYS A 125 -7.87 -0.66 -5.84
CA CYS A 125 -8.53 -1.01 -4.60
C CYS A 125 -7.57 -1.34 -3.43
N TRP A 126 -6.51 -2.12 -3.70
CA TRP A 126 -5.50 -2.49 -2.72
C TRP A 126 -4.46 -1.37 -2.51
N PRO A 127 -3.90 -0.74 -3.56
CA PRO A 127 -3.09 0.48 -3.41
C PRO A 127 -3.75 1.58 -2.57
N VAL A 128 -5.05 1.80 -2.74
CA VAL A 128 -5.84 2.80 -1.99
C VAL A 128 -5.89 2.48 -0.50
N ALA A 129 -5.97 1.19 -0.13
CA ALA A 129 -5.94 0.79 1.27
C ALA A 129 -4.59 1.08 1.92
N VAL A 130 -3.49 0.91 1.17
CA VAL A 130 -2.14 1.29 1.63
C VAL A 130 -2.02 2.81 1.74
N ALA A 131 -2.47 3.54 0.72
CA ALA A 131 -2.45 5.00 0.71
C ALA A 131 -3.26 5.57 1.89
N GLY A 132 -4.44 5.02 2.17
CA GLY A 132 -5.29 5.44 3.29
C GLY A 132 -4.60 5.38 4.65
N VAL A 133 -3.76 4.36 4.89
CA VAL A 133 -2.94 4.29 6.11
C VAL A 133 -1.79 5.29 6.04
N ALA A 134 -1.13 5.39 4.89
CA ALA A 134 0.03 6.27 4.70
C ALA A 134 -0.28 7.75 4.93
N VAL A 135 -1.50 8.19 4.57
CA VAL A 135 -1.95 9.59 4.69
C VAL A 135 -2.58 9.91 6.05
N ALA A 136 -2.45 9.02 7.05
CA ALA A 136 -2.94 9.27 8.41
C ALA A 136 -2.42 10.60 8.99
N ASP A 137 -1.15 10.91 8.75
CA ASP A 137 -0.50 12.18 9.11
C ASP A 137 -0.27 13.10 7.89
N GLY A 138 -0.94 12.83 6.77
CA GLY A 138 -0.89 13.64 5.56
C GLY A 138 -1.80 14.86 5.62
N SER A 139 -1.82 15.62 4.51
CA SER A 139 -2.75 16.74 4.34
C SER A 139 -4.18 16.26 4.10
N ASP A 140 -5.16 17.14 4.29
CA ASP A 140 -6.54 16.83 3.95
C ASP A 140 -6.74 16.65 2.43
N GLU A 141 -5.88 17.25 1.61
CA GLU A 141 -5.83 17.03 0.16
C GLU A 141 -5.46 15.59 -0.18
N ASP A 142 -4.44 15.03 0.48
CA ASP A 142 -4.03 13.64 0.29
C ASP A 142 -5.13 12.66 0.72
N ARG A 143 -5.80 12.96 1.84
CA ARG A 143 -6.96 12.18 2.32
C ARG A 143 -8.12 12.22 1.33
N GLU A 144 -8.43 13.39 0.79
CA GLU A 144 -9.49 13.55 -0.20
C GLU A 144 -9.16 12.82 -1.51
N LEU A 145 -7.90 12.82 -1.95
CA LEU A 145 -7.47 12.04 -3.11
C LEU A 145 -7.74 10.55 -2.91
N VAL A 146 -7.39 9.99 -1.75
CA VAL A 146 -7.67 8.58 -1.42
C VAL A 146 -9.18 8.30 -1.53
N LEU A 147 -10.01 9.15 -0.92
CA LEU A 147 -11.47 8.97 -0.94
C LEU A 147 -12.08 9.13 -2.33
N SER A 148 -11.51 9.98 -3.19
CA SER A 148 -11.97 10.19 -4.57
C SER A 148 -11.86 8.92 -5.44
N THR A 149 -11.04 7.95 -5.02
CA THR A 149 -10.92 6.67 -5.72
C THR A 149 -12.19 5.82 -5.59
N PHE A 150 -13.01 6.06 -4.57
CA PHE A 150 -14.29 5.37 -4.35
C PHE A 150 -15.49 6.07 -5.01
N ARG A 151 -15.26 7.18 -5.73
CA ARG A 151 -16.29 7.93 -6.44
C ARG A 151 -16.27 7.60 -7.94
N ASP A 152 -17.42 7.64 -8.58
CA ASP A 152 -17.54 7.51 -10.03
C ASP A 152 -17.16 8.81 -10.76
N SER A 153 -17.46 8.88 -12.06
CA SER A 153 -17.18 10.07 -12.90
C SER A 153 -18.05 11.28 -12.57
N GLU A 154 -19.20 11.08 -11.94
CA GLU A 154 -20.13 12.15 -11.53
C GLU A 154 -19.83 12.64 -10.10
N GLY A 155 -18.92 11.95 -9.40
CA GLY A 155 -18.54 12.25 -8.03
C GLY A 155 -19.41 11.52 -7.00
N GLU A 156 -20.33 10.68 -7.45
CA GLU A 156 -21.16 9.85 -6.58
C GLU A 156 -20.38 8.62 -6.11
N PRO A 157 -20.65 8.08 -4.91
CA PRO A 157 -20.04 6.82 -4.48
C PRO A 157 -20.33 5.71 -5.49
N MET A 158 -19.29 4.99 -5.92
CA MET A 158 -19.46 3.88 -6.86
C MET A 158 -20.54 2.91 -6.37
N GLU A 159 -21.55 2.62 -7.20
CA GLU A 159 -22.74 1.82 -6.84
C GLU A 159 -22.45 0.33 -6.52
N CYS A 160 -21.19 -0.09 -6.48
CA CYS A 160 -20.83 -1.42 -5.99
C CYS A 160 -21.02 -1.51 -4.46
N PHE A 161 -22.17 -2.05 -4.04
CA PHE A 161 -22.51 -2.64 -2.74
C PHE A 161 -21.49 -2.49 -1.59
N TYR A 162 -21.89 -1.77 -0.52
CA TYR A 162 -21.35 -1.72 0.87
C TYR A 162 -19.85 -1.42 1.07
N VAL A 163 -18.96 -1.99 0.27
CA VAL A 163 -17.50 -1.98 0.43
C VAL A 163 -16.93 -0.56 0.32
N PRO A 164 -17.24 0.26 -0.70
CA PRO A 164 -16.71 1.63 -0.77
C PRO A 164 -17.14 2.48 0.43
N LYS A 165 -18.41 2.38 0.83
CA LYS A 165 -18.95 3.12 1.99
C LYS A 165 -18.26 2.71 3.29
N HIS A 166 -18.14 1.40 3.54
CA HIS A 166 -17.45 0.88 4.72
C HIS A 166 -15.99 1.35 4.78
N TYR A 167 -15.28 1.36 3.65
CA TYR A 167 -13.90 1.82 3.58
C TYR A 167 -13.76 3.31 3.90
N ILE A 168 -14.63 4.14 3.32
CA ILE A 168 -14.66 5.59 3.60
C ILE A 168 -14.89 5.83 5.09
N GLU A 169 -15.86 5.16 5.70
CA GLU A 169 -16.17 5.29 7.13
C GLU A 169 -14.99 4.83 8.00
N LYS A 170 -14.38 3.69 7.67
CA LYS A 170 -13.23 3.13 8.39
C LYS A 170 -12.00 4.06 8.32
N LEU A 171 -11.67 4.56 7.13
CA LEU A 171 -10.56 5.51 6.94
C LEU A 171 -10.80 6.82 7.69
N ARG A 172 -12.01 7.40 7.63
CA ARG A 172 -12.34 8.63 8.36
C ARG A 172 -12.23 8.43 9.87
N GLY A 173 -12.74 7.32 10.40
CA GLY A 173 -12.63 6.97 11.82
C GLY A 173 -11.17 6.79 12.25
N PHE A 174 -10.38 6.08 11.43
CA PHE A 174 -8.95 5.90 11.66
C PHE A 174 -8.19 7.24 11.68
N TRP A 175 -8.41 8.12 10.70
CA TRP A 175 -7.77 9.44 10.68
C TRP A 175 -8.17 10.31 11.87
N ALA A 176 -9.43 10.28 12.27
CA ALA A 176 -9.92 11.00 13.45
C ALA A 176 -9.30 10.47 14.77
N SER A 177 -8.90 9.19 14.82
CA SER A 177 -8.28 8.60 16.00
C SER A 177 -6.82 9.07 16.24
N GLY A 178 -6.17 9.65 15.24
CA GLY A 178 -4.76 10.04 15.30
C GLY A 178 -3.76 8.86 15.29
N LYS A 179 -4.25 7.63 15.18
CA LYS A 179 -3.43 6.42 15.03
C LYS A 179 -2.77 6.37 13.65
N ARG A 180 -1.72 5.54 13.52
CA ARG A 180 -0.87 5.50 12.32
C ARG A 180 -0.42 4.09 11.92
N GLY A 181 -0.71 3.08 12.74
CA GLY A 181 -0.31 1.71 12.46
C GLY A 181 -1.21 1.08 11.40
N TRP A 182 -0.66 0.14 10.63
CA TRP A 182 -1.46 -0.67 9.73
C TRP A 182 -2.59 -1.41 10.48
N GLU A 183 -2.24 -2.08 11.59
CA GLU A 183 -3.18 -2.87 12.40
C GLU A 183 -4.23 -1.98 13.10
N ASP A 184 -3.95 -0.69 13.28
CA ASP A 184 -4.92 0.26 13.84
C ASP A 184 -6.04 0.62 12.85
N CYS A 185 -5.75 0.54 11.56
CA CYS A 185 -6.70 0.85 10.49
C CYS A 185 -7.39 -0.41 9.97
N TRP A 186 -6.67 -1.52 9.86
CA TRP A 186 -7.13 -2.77 9.25
C TRP A 186 -6.97 -3.93 10.24
N ASP A 187 -7.76 -3.86 11.31
CA ASP A 187 -7.85 -4.83 12.41
C ASP A 187 -8.69 -6.08 12.09
N GLU A 188 -9.44 -6.03 10.98
CA GLU A 188 -10.27 -7.11 10.46
C GLU A 188 -9.70 -7.62 9.13
N PRO A 189 -9.99 -8.87 8.73
CA PRO A 189 -9.58 -9.39 7.43
C PRO A 189 -10.05 -8.47 6.30
N PHE A 190 -9.08 -7.79 5.70
CA PHE A 190 -9.29 -6.99 4.51
C PHE A 190 -9.50 -7.96 3.34
N ALA A 191 -10.72 -8.03 2.80
CA ALA A 191 -10.92 -8.73 1.54
C ALA A 191 -10.03 -8.04 0.50
N PRO A 192 -9.12 -8.76 -0.19
CA PRO A 192 -8.50 -8.20 -1.39
C PRO A 192 -9.67 -7.90 -2.32
N MET A 193 -9.98 -6.61 -2.48
CA MET A 193 -10.99 -6.17 -3.41
C MET A 193 -10.54 -6.68 -4.79
N ALA A 194 -11.18 -7.72 -5.28
CA ALA A 194 -10.91 -8.30 -6.59
C ALA A 194 -11.63 -7.48 -7.67
#